data_AF-A0A4Q9FE78-F1
#
_entry.id   AF-A0A4Q9FE78-F1
#
_cell.length_a   1.000
_cell.length_b   1.000
_cell.length_c   1.000
_cell.angle_alpha   90.00
_cell.angle_beta   90.00
_cell.angle_gamma   90.00
#
_symmetry.space_group_name_H-M   'P 1'
#
loop_
_entity.id
_entity.type
_entity.pdbx_description
1 polymer ?
#
loop_
_entity_poly.entity_id
_entity_poly.type
_entity_poly.pdbx_seq_one_letter_code
_entity_poly.pdbx_strand_id
1 'polypeptide(L)'
;MKTILRNLFFLGMFVILTSCGGSKSYSSVENRSSKSSSSKAYYEESSGLSMEDAVVIHASGSMQGIPLEYEFVGKKEGQRGIDWGLVQQSLVHEGNKSYDVLVIKVFKTNEEKTYFFDITNFFGKL
;
A
#
# COMPACT_ATOMS: atom_id res chain seq x y z
N MET A 1 -12.90 16.88 -33.40
CA MET A 1 -12.39 17.41 -32.11
C MET A 1 -11.47 16.38 -31.49
N LYS A 2 -10.24 16.81 -31.24
CA LYS A 2 -9.12 16.21 -30.48
C LYS A 2 -9.22 14.72 -30.09
N THR A 3 -8.47 13.95 -30.85
CA THR A 3 -7.83 12.64 -30.62
C THR A 3 -7.58 12.27 -29.15
N ILE A 4 -8.02 11.07 -28.76
CA ILE A 4 -7.45 10.33 -27.63
C ILE A 4 -6.36 9.40 -28.18
N LEU A 5 -5.13 9.73 -27.81
CA LEU A 5 -3.91 9.03 -28.14
C LEU A 5 -3.93 7.65 -27.46
N ARG A 6 -3.99 6.60 -28.29
CA ARG A 6 -3.90 5.20 -27.89
C ARG A 6 -2.46 4.94 -27.44
N ASN A 7 -2.24 4.88 -26.12
CA ASN A 7 -0.95 4.46 -25.56
C ASN A 7 -0.71 2.99 -25.91
N LEU A 8 0.04 2.81 -26.97
CA LEU A 8 0.64 1.57 -27.44
C LEU A 8 1.85 1.27 -26.55
N PHE A 9 1.66 0.55 -25.45
CA PHE A 9 2.78 -0.07 -24.73
C PHE A 9 2.99 -1.48 -25.28
N PHE A 10 3.54 -1.57 -26.49
CA PHE A 10 4.19 -2.79 -26.97
C PHE A 10 5.62 -2.77 -26.43
N LEU A 11 5.86 -3.48 -25.32
CA LEU A 11 7.21 -3.86 -24.93
C LEU A 11 7.29 -5.38 -24.82
N GLY A 12 7.80 -5.97 -25.91
CA GLY A 12 8.59 -7.20 -25.97
C GLY A 12 8.24 -8.35 -25.03
N MET A 13 7.58 -9.36 -25.61
CA MET A 13 7.80 -10.75 -25.23
C MET A 13 9.27 -11.12 -25.49
N PHE A 14 10.09 -11.15 -24.44
CA PHE A 14 11.40 -11.81 -24.47
C PHE A 14 11.33 -13.02 -23.54
N VAL A 15 11.02 -14.17 -24.13
CA VAL A 15 11.22 -15.48 -23.50
C VAL A 15 12.71 -15.78 -23.61
N ILE A 16 13.42 -15.79 -22.48
CA ILE A 16 14.68 -16.52 -22.35
C ILE A 16 14.61 -17.34 -21.06
N LEU A 17 14.28 -18.61 -21.21
CA LEU A 17 14.60 -19.64 -20.24
C LEU A 17 16.12 -19.86 -20.30
N THR A 18 16.84 -19.45 -19.26
CA THR A 18 18.20 -19.93 -19.00
C THR A 18 18.25 -20.50 -17.58
N SER A 19 18.31 -21.82 -17.54
CA SER A 19 18.73 -22.62 -16.39
C SER A 19 20.25 -22.53 -16.25
N CYS A 20 20.75 -22.37 -15.02
CA CYS A 20 21.74 -23.28 -14.45
C CYS A 20 21.98 -22.91 -12.97
N GLY A 21 21.97 -23.95 -12.14
CA GLY A 21 22.20 -23.85 -10.70
C GLY A 21 23.65 -23.58 -10.32
N GLY A 22 23.82 -23.02 -9.14
CA GLY A 22 25.10 -22.84 -8.47
C GLY A 22 24.85 -22.57 -6.98
N SER A 23 24.80 -23.63 -6.18
CA SER A 23 24.83 -23.54 -4.72
C SER A 23 26.22 -23.13 -4.27
N LYS A 24 26.35 -21.94 -3.68
CA LYS A 24 27.50 -21.57 -2.86
C LYS A 24 27.04 -21.43 -1.42
N SER A 25 27.52 -22.34 -0.57
CA SER A 25 27.48 -22.20 0.88
C SER A 25 28.09 -20.86 1.27
N TYR A 26 27.30 -19.98 1.87
CA TYR A 26 27.82 -18.84 2.61
C TYR A 26 27.91 -19.26 4.07
N SER A 27 29.14 -19.40 4.54
CA SER A 27 29.46 -19.63 5.94
C SER A 27 28.88 -18.52 6.80
N SER A 28 28.21 -18.94 7.86
CA SER A 28 27.99 -18.20 9.09
C SER A 28 29.23 -17.47 9.59
N VAL A 29 29.01 -16.51 10.49
CA VAL A 29 29.95 -15.65 11.25
C VAL A 29 30.14 -14.29 10.54
N GLU A 30 29.72 -13.14 11.09
CA GLU A 30 29.83 -12.70 12.47
C GLU A 30 28.78 -11.65 12.84
N ASN A 31 28.53 -11.61 14.14
CA ASN A 31 27.52 -10.87 14.87
C ASN A 31 27.81 -9.35 14.84
N ARG A 32 26.98 -8.57 14.15
CA ARG A 32 26.77 -7.15 14.46
C ARG A 32 25.31 -6.94 14.78
N SER A 33 25.00 -6.99 16.07
CA SER A 33 23.78 -6.41 16.61
C SER A 33 23.82 -4.88 16.42
N SER A 34 23.57 -4.41 15.20
CA SER A 34 22.95 -3.10 15.05
C SER A 34 21.51 -3.28 15.51
N LYS A 35 21.28 -3.05 16.79
CA LYS A 35 19.96 -2.83 17.37
C LYS A 35 19.42 -1.50 16.80
N SER A 36 19.14 -1.49 15.50
CA SER A 36 18.19 -0.56 14.91
C SER A 36 16.84 -1.12 15.34
N SER A 37 16.27 -0.53 16.38
CA SER A 37 14.93 -0.84 16.82
C SER A 37 13.92 -0.33 15.78
N SER A 38 13.88 -0.96 14.59
CA SER A 38 12.77 -0.74 13.68
C SER A 38 11.54 -1.33 14.35
N SER A 39 10.78 -0.48 15.03
CA SER A 39 9.44 -0.82 15.52
C SER A 39 8.66 -1.41 14.35
N LYS A 40 8.07 -2.60 14.57
CA LYS A 40 7.21 -3.26 13.57
C LYS A 40 6.12 -2.27 13.12
N ALA A 41 5.86 -2.17 11.82
CA ALA A 41 4.79 -1.33 11.31
C ALA A 41 3.41 -1.83 11.78
N TYR A 42 2.51 -0.91 12.10
CA TYR A 42 1.14 -1.20 12.56
C TYR A 42 0.21 0.00 12.29
N TYR A 43 -1.08 -0.21 12.46
CA TYR A 43 -2.09 0.85 12.42
C TYR A 43 -2.93 0.85 13.71
N GLU A 44 -3.50 2.00 14.04
CA GLU A 44 -4.44 2.14 15.16
C GLU A 44 -5.86 1.76 14.71
N GLU A 45 -6.66 1.14 15.59
CA GLU A 45 -8.04 0.80 15.27
C GLU A 45 -8.91 2.07 15.26
N SER A 46 -9.55 2.37 14.12
CA SER A 46 -10.56 3.43 13.98
C SER A 46 -11.66 3.01 13.00
N SER A 47 -12.61 3.90 12.68
CA SER A 47 -13.51 3.69 11.54
C SER A 47 -12.80 4.00 10.21
N GLY A 48 -11.98 5.04 10.18
CA GLY A 48 -11.31 5.53 8.98
C GLY A 48 -12.24 6.27 8.02
N LEU A 49 -13.49 6.59 8.40
CA LEU A 49 -14.51 7.11 7.49
C LEU A 49 -14.58 8.65 7.43
N SER A 50 -13.68 9.35 8.14
CA SER A 50 -13.48 10.80 8.03
C SER A 50 -12.02 11.14 8.28
N MET A 51 -11.60 12.39 7.99
CA MET A 51 -10.24 12.83 8.28
C MET A 51 -9.96 12.92 9.78
N GLU A 52 -10.97 13.26 10.59
CA GLU A 52 -10.87 13.38 12.05
C GLU A 52 -10.70 12.00 12.73
N ASP A 53 -11.23 10.95 12.11
CA ASP A 53 -11.13 9.54 12.57
C ASP A 53 -10.29 8.68 11.61
N ALA A 54 -9.35 9.30 10.91
CA ALA A 54 -8.45 8.62 9.97
C ALA A 54 -7.67 7.50 10.67
N VAL A 55 -7.40 6.42 9.94
CA VAL A 55 -6.58 5.31 10.44
C VAL A 55 -5.12 5.77 10.49
N VAL A 56 -4.56 5.90 11.68
CA VAL A 56 -3.14 6.30 11.85
C VAL A 56 -2.24 5.11 11.58
N ILE A 57 -1.31 5.26 10.63
CA ILE A 57 -0.35 4.22 10.27
C ILE A 57 1.05 4.60 10.74
N HIS A 58 1.64 3.71 11.52
CA HIS A 58 3.01 3.80 12.01
C HIS A 58 3.90 2.88 11.18
N ALA A 59 4.79 3.44 10.38
CA ALA A 59 5.68 2.69 9.50
C ALA A 59 6.98 3.44 9.25
N SER A 60 8.07 2.75 8.90
CA SER A 60 9.33 3.42 8.56
C SER A 60 9.32 4.07 7.18
N GLY A 61 8.44 3.61 6.29
CA GLY A 61 8.38 3.99 4.88
C GLY A 61 7.20 3.32 4.17
N SER A 62 6.93 3.79 2.96
CA SER A 62 5.82 3.36 2.12
C SER A 62 5.80 1.84 1.87
N MET A 63 6.97 1.19 1.79
CA MET A 63 7.04 -0.26 1.63
C MET A 63 6.38 -1.05 2.77
N GLN A 64 6.34 -0.48 3.97
CA GLN A 64 5.69 -1.09 5.14
C GLN A 64 4.31 -0.49 5.42
N GLY A 65 4.12 0.80 5.16
CA GLY A 65 2.88 1.53 5.48
C GLY A 65 1.72 1.24 4.53
N ILE A 66 1.94 1.31 3.21
CA ILE A 66 0.85 1.15 2.22
C ILE A 66 0.16 -0.22 2.33
N PRO A 67 0.86 -1.35 2.53
CA PRO A 67 0.19 -2.64 2.72
C PRO A 67 -0.81 -2.66 3.88
N LEU A 68 -0.57 -1.87 4.94
CA LEU A 68 -1.45 -1.77 6.10
C LEU A 68 -2.78 -1.07 5.79
N GLU A 69 -2.79 -0.13 4.84
CA GLU A 69 -4.02 0.52 4.35
C GLU A 69 -4.97 -0.52 3.76
N TYR A 70 -4.43 -1.34 2.85
CA TYR A 70 -5.18 -2.41 2.18
C TYR A 70 -5.56 -3.55 3.14
N GLU A 71 -4.70 -3.86 4.11
CA GLU A 71 -5.02 -4.81 5.18
C GLU A 71 -6.21 -4.33 6.02
N PHE A 72 -6.22 -3.05 6.41
CA PHE A 72 -7.33 -2.46 7.17
C PHE A 72 -8.65 -2.54 6.41
N VAL A 73 -8.68 -2.12 5.14
CA VAL A 73 -9.90 -2.22 4.31
C VAL A 73 -10.30 -3.69 4.15
N GLY A 74 -9.32 -4.59 3.96
CA GLY A 74 -9.57 -6.02 3.86
C GLY A 74 -10.23 -6.61 5.10
N LYS A 75 -9.82 -6.17 6.29
CA LYS A 75 -10.40 -6.58 7.58
C LYS A 75 -11.84 -6.08 7.74
N LYS A 76 -12.18 -4.91 7.19
CA LYS A 76 -13.52 -4.30 7.30
C LYS A 76 -14.49 -4.82 6.24
N GLU A 77 -14.04 -4.93 5.00
CA GLU A 77 -14.89 -5.10 3.82
C GLU A 77 -14.69 -6.44 3.10
N GLY A 78 -13.75 -7.27 3.55
CA GLY A 78 -13.47 -8.58 2.96
C GLY A 78 -12.37 -8.55 1.89
N GLN A 79 -12.39 -9.51 0.97
CA GLN A 79 -11.30 -9.69 0.00
C GLN A 79 -11.42 -8.71 -1.18
N ARG A 80 -10.34 -7.97 -1.45
CA ARG A 80 -10.24 -7.08 -2.62
C ARG A 80 -10.41 -7.88 -3.91
N GLY A 81 -11.20 -7.34 -4.84
CA GLY A 81 -11.55 -7.96 -6.11
C GLY A 81 -12.70 -8.98 -6.02
N ILE A 82 -13.15 -9.33 -4.81
CA ILE A 82 -14.29 -10.24 -4.58
C ILE A 82 -15.41 -9.52 -3.85
N ASP A 83 -15.12 -8.91 -2.71
CA ASP A 83 -16.11 -8.21 -1.88
C ASP A 83 -16.14 -6.71 -2.16
N TRP A 84 -15.01 -6.15 -2.58
CA TRP A 84 -14.86 -4.74 -2.89
C TRP A 84 -13.78 -4.46 -3.95
N GLY A 85 -13.87 -3.32 -4.62
CA GLY A 85 -12.89 -2.83 -5.59
C GLY A 85 -12.43 -1.41 -5.28
N LEU A 86 -11.18 -1.08 -5.61
CA LEU A 86 -10.68 0.29 -5.52
C LEU A 86 -11.25 1.10 -6.69
N VAL A 87 -11.93 2.21 -6.37
CA VAL A 87 -12.45 3.17 -7.35
C VAL A 87 -11.42 4.26 -7.61
N GLN A 88 -10.86 4.84 -6.54
CA GLN A 88 -9.88 5.91 -6.62
C GLN A 88 -8.93 5.84 -5.43
N GLN A 89 -7.68 6.22 -5.66
CA GLN A 89 -6.70 6.53 -4.60
C GLN A 89 -6.19 7.96 -4.82
N SER A 90 -6.03 8.72 -3.75
CA SER A 90 -5.58 10.10 -3.82
C SER A 90 -4.88 10.54 -2.53
N LEU A 91 -3.86 11.39 -2.68
CA LEU A 91 -3.15 12.02 -1.57
C LEU A 91 -3.79 13.37 -1.25
N VAL A 92 -4.10 13.60 0.02
CA VAL A 92 -4.64 14.87 0.53
C VAL A 92 -3.70 15.43 1.60
N HIS A 93 -3.44 16.74 1.54
CA HIS A 93 -2.71 17.45 2.58
C HIS A 93 -3.64 18.43 3.29
N GLU A 94 -3.66 18.37 4.61
CA GLU A 94 -4.40 19.32 5.45
C GLU A 94 -3.50 19.75 6.61
N GLY A 95 -3.11 21.03 6.61
CA GLY A 95 -2.15 21.54 7.58
C GLY A 95 -0.80 20.82 7.51
N ASN A 96 -0.41 20.19 8.61
CA ASN A 96 0.82 19.40 8.72
C ASN A 96 0.61 17.90 8.50
N LYS A 97 -0.59 17.48 8.14
CA LYS A 97 -0.93 16.08 7.93
C LYS A 97 -0.98 15.72 6.45
N SER A 98 -0.58 14.49 6.18
CA SER A 98 -0.69 13.86 4.86
C SER A 98 -1.56 12.62 4.98
N TYR A 99 -2.61 12.56 4.18
CA TYR A 99 -3.56 11.46 4.17
C TYR A 99 -3.53 10.73 2.83
N ASP A 100 -3.45 9.41 2.86
CA ASP A 100 -3.87 8.61 1.70
C ASP A 100 -5.37 8.35 1.82
N VAL A 101 -6.08 8.51 0.70
CA VAL A 101 -7.53 8.43 0.64
C VAL A 101 -7.92 7.38 -0.38
N LEU A 102 -8.58 6.32 0.09
CA LEU A 102 -9.08 5.22 -0.74
C LEU A 102 -10.59 5.33 -0.87
N VAL A 103 -11.07 5.58 -2.10
CA VAL A 103 -12.47 5.39 -2.45
C VAL A 103 -12.62 3.97 -2.95
N ILE A 104 -13.45 3.18 -2.29
CA ILE A 104 -13.75 1.80 -2.66
C ILE A 104 -15.22 1.64 -3.02
N LYS A 105 -15.53 0.56 -3.73
CA LYS A 105 -16.89 0.12 -4.01
C LYS A 105 -17.11 -1.26 -3.44
N VAL A 106 -18.05 -1.40 -2.52
CA VAL A 106 -18.47 -2.68 -1.93
C VAL A 106 -19.46 -3.32 -2.89
N PHE A 107 -19.15 -4.51 -3.40
CA PHE A 107 -19.91 -5.11 -4.50
C PHE A 107 -21.28 -5.65 -4.05
N LYS A 108 -21.38 -6.17 -2.83
CA LYS A 108 -22.64 -6.71 -2.28
C LYS A 108 -23.73 -5.64 -2.17
N THR A 109 -23.36 -4.42 -1.77
CA THR A 109 -24.30 -3.31 -1.54
C THR A 109 -24.29 -2.27 -2.65
N ASN A 110 -23.31 -2.32 -3.56
CA ASN A 110 -23.04 -1.30 -4.56
C ASN A 110 -22.78 0.10 -3.94
N GLU A 111 -22.37 0.13 -2.67
CA GLU A 111 -22.03 1.34 -1.92
C GLU A 111 -20.59 1.77 -2.19
N GLU A 112 -20.36 3.08 -2.30
CA GLU A 112 -19.02 3.66 -2.29
C GLU A 112 -18.66 4.15 -0.89
N LYS A 113 -17.48 3.76 -0.40
CA LYS A 113 -16.94 4.18 0.89
C LYS A 113 -15.60 4.85 0.70
N THR A 114 -15.34 5.89 1.48
CA THR A 114 -14.06 6.60 1.49
C THR A 114 -13.35 6.34 2.80
N TYR A 115 -12.14 5.78 2.72
CA TYR A 115 -11.26 5.58 3.84
C TYR A 115 -10.12 6.60 3.83
N PHE A 116 -9.80 7.13 5.00
CA PHE A 116 -8.72 8.09 5.23
C PHE A 116 -7.64 7.43 6.09
N PHE A 117 -6.40 7.51 5.64
CA PHE A 117 -5.23 6.98 6.34
C PHE A 117 -4.26 8.11 6.64
N ASP A 118 -3.97 8.37 7.91
CA ASP A 118 -2.94 9.34 8.29
C ASP A 118 -1.57 8.69 8.10
N ILE A 119 -0.91 9.08 7.01
CA ILE A 119 0.41 8.57 6.60
C ILE A 119 1.54 9.56 6.93
N THR A 120 1.24 10.60 7.72
CA THR A 120 2.18 11.68 8.04
C THR A 120 3.52 11.16 8.57
N ASN A 121 3.50 10.06 9.33
CA ASN A 121 4.69 9.46 9.90
C ASN A 121 5.71 8.98 8.85
N PHE A 122 5.25 8.54 7.68
CA PHE A 122 6.10 7.95 6.64
C PHE A 122 5.98 8.59 5.26
N PHE A 123 5.18 9.63 5.11
CA PHE A 123 5.05 10.34 3.84
C PHE A 123 6.43 10.78 3.29
N GLY A 124 6.70 10.42 2.03
CA GLY A 124 7.96 10.69 1.34
C GLY A 124 9.13 9.77 1.72
N LYS A 125 8.92 8.77 2.60
CA LYS A 125 9.92 7.76 2.96
C LYS A 125 9.63 6.46 2.20
N LEU A 126 10.66 5.80 1.67
CA LEU A 126 10.55 4.52 0.96
C LEU A 126 10.59 3.33 1.93
#